data_AF-A0A7Y4UCY0-F1
#
_entry.id   AF-A0A7Y4UCY0-F1
#
_cell.length_a   1.000
_cell.length_b   1.000
_cell.length_c   1.000
_cell.angle_alpha   90.00
_cell.angle_beta   90.00
_cell.angle_gamma   90.00
#
_symmetry.space_group_name_H-M   'P 1'
#
loop_
_entity.id
_entity.type
_entity.pdbx_description
1 polymer ?
#
loop_
_entity_poly.entity_id
_entity_poly.type
_entity_poly.pdbx_seq_one_letter_code
_entity_poly.pdbx_strand_id
1 'polypeptide(L)'
;MLSGRNQIGLTGREIAACIRVWELLCRPKQRVLVVTEAARHSSRTRFNEADGKVYLGADVFPGPGVGANHRLSMMACLAHELAHAERAELEFERPLSWPDNLRDEAETSLHASFHPDLSDRDRTDLVEDANERLIEWLAQNRTEVNL
;
A
#
# COMPACT_ATOMS: atom_id res chain seq x y z
N MET A 1 20.34 -0.82 -10.95
CA MET A 1 19.56 0.39 -10.63
C MET A 1 18.81 0.10 -9.34
N LEU A 2 18.86 0.98 -8.35
CA LEU A 2 17.94 0.88 -7.21
C LEU A 2 16.54 1.20 -7.77
N SER A 3 15.72 0.18 -7.99
CA SER A 3 14.30 0.33 -8.33
C SER A 3 13.48 -0.03 -7.10
N GLY A 4 12.49 0.81 -6.75
CA GLY A 4 11.55 0.49 -5.69
C GLY A 4 11.42 1.57 -4.63
N ARG A 5 10.68 1.22 -3.58
CA ARG A 5 10.53 1.97 -2.32
C ARG A 5 11.79 1.83 -1.44
N ASN A 6 11.80 2.48 -0.28
CA ASN A 6 12.92 2.39 0.65
C ASN A 6 13.21 0.93 1.07
N GLN A 7 14.48 0.56 1.12
CA GLN A 7 14.90 -0.78 1.57
C GLN A 7 15.67 -0.74 2.89
N ILE A 8 16.00 0.45 3.40
CA ILE A 8 16.78 0.61 4.62
C ILE A 8 15.84 0.46 5.81
N GLY A 9 16.16 -0.44 6.73
CA GLY A 9 15.37 -0.68 7.94
C GLY A 9 15.12 0.60 8.74
N LEU A 10 13.91 0.73 9.28
CA LEU A 10 13.47 1.94 9.97
C LEU A 10 14.15 2.09 11.34
N THR A 11 14.47 3.34 11.68
CA THR A 11 14.89 3.73 13.02
C THR A 11 13.71 3.72 14.00
N GLY A 12 13.99 3.66 15.32
CA GLY A 12 12.93 3.72 16.33
C GLY A 12 12.08 4.99 16.27
N ARG A 13 12.67 6.12 15.84
CA ARG A 13 11.94 7.39 15.64
C ARG A 13 10.95 7.30 14.48
N GLU A 14 11.37 6.69 13.37
CA GLU A 14 10.53 6.48 12.19
C GLU A 14 9.38 5.52 12.48
N ILE A 15 9.66 4.42 13.19
CA ILE A 15 8.62 3.47 13.64
C ILE A 15 7.59 4.19 14.50
N ALA A 16 8.03 5.00 15.47
CA ALA A 16 7.12 5.78 16.31
C ALA A 16 6.29 6.80 15.52
N ALA A 17 6.83 7.36 14.42
CA ALA A 17 6.07 8.23 13.52
C ALA A 17 5.01 7.46 12.74
N CYS A 18 5.35 6.27 12.22
CA CYS A 18 4.41 5.39 11.53
C CYS A 18 3.25 4.98 12.43
N ILE A 19 3.51 4.64 13.70
CA ILE A 19 2.47 4.29 14.67
C ILE A 19 1.50 5.45 14.89
N ARG A 20 1.99 6.68 15.10
CA ARG A 20 1.12 7.85 15.28
C ARG A 20 0.27 8.15 14.05
N VAL A 21 0.83 7.97 12.86
CA VAL A 21 0.08 8.12 11.61
C VAL A 21 -0.98 7.04 11.48
N TRP A 22 -0.65 5.79 11.79
CA TRP A 22 -1.60 4.68 11.76
C TRP A 22 -2.77 4.90 12.73
N GLU A 23 -2.50 5.36 13.95
CA GLU A 23 -3.51 5.70 14.96
C GLU A 23 -4.43 6.86 14.52
N LEU A 24 -3.92 7.77 13.69
CA LEU A 24 -4.71 8.84 13.08
C LEU A 24 -5.62 8.28 12.00
N LEU A 25 -5.06 7.52 11.05
CA LEU A 25 -5.79 6.92 9.93
C LEU A 25 -6.90 5.97 10.40
N CYS A 26 -6.64 5.17 11.42
CA CYS A 26 -7.62 4.19 11.91
C CYS A 26 -8.78 4.82 12.71
N ARG A 27 -8.98 6.14 12.75
CA ARG A 27 -10.09 6.71 13.54
C ARG A 27 -11.43 6.56 12.82
N PRO A 28 -12.52 6.21 13.53
CA PRO A 28 -12.59 5.96 14.98
C PRO A 28 -12.24 4.53 15.39
N LYS A 29 -12.14 3.59 14.45
CA LYS A 29 -11.95 2.15 14.71
C LYS A 29 -10.46 1.76 14.71
N GLN A 30 -9.87 1.75 15.90
CA GLN A 30 -8.46 1.41 16.08
C GLN A 30 -8.11 0.00 15.55
N ARG A 31 -6.96 -0.11 14.88
CA ARG A 31 -6.38 -1.36 14.38
C ARG A 31 -4.93 -1.47 14.81
N VAL A 32 -4.43 -2.70 14.95
CA VAL A 32 -3.03 -2.95 15.32
C VAL A 32 -2.13 -2.82 14.09
N LEU A 33 -1.07 -2.02 14.20
CA LEU A 33 0.08 -2.05 13.29
C LEU A 33 1.19 -2.92 13.88
N VAL A 34 1.57 -3.98 13.17
CA VAL A 34 2.61 -4.91 13.62
C VAL A 34 3.99 -4.41 13.16
N VAL A 35 4.86 -4.06 14.09
CA VAL A 35 6.15 -3.39 13.78
C VAL A 35 7.37 -4.32 13.86
N THR A 36 7.17 -5.63 14.00
CA THR A 36 8.24 -6.62 14.24
C THR A 36 9.25 -6.75 13.09
N GLU A 37 8.89 -6.27 11.90
CA GLU A 37 9.73 -6.35 10.69
C GLU A 37 10.30 -4.98 10.26
N ALA A 38 9.85 -3.89 10.89
CA ALA A 38 10.11 -2.53 10.41
C ALA A 38 11.60 -2.16 10.36
N ALA A 39 12.40 -2.67 11.32
CA ALA A 39 13.84 -2.41 11.37
C ALA A 39 14.67 -3.30 10.43
N ARG A 40 14.04 -4.26 9.71
CA ARG A 40 14.75 -5.20 8.82
C ARG A 40 15.00 -4.56 7.46
N HIS A 41 16.15 -4.85 6.86
CA HIS A 41 16.43 -4.45 5.49
C HIS A 41 15.45 -5.16 4.52
N SER A 42 14.94 -4.42 3.53
CA SER A 42 14.02 -4.92 2.51
C SER A 42 12.73 -5.58 3.06
N SER A 43 12.25 -5.17 4.24
CA SER A 43 10.95 -5.60 4.75
C SER A 43 9.80 -4.85 4.09
N ARG A 44 8.66 -5.54 3.93
CA ARG A 44 7.48 -5.03 3.22
C ARG A 44 6.36 -4.63 4.16
N THR A 45 5.85 -3.43 3.94
CA THR A 45 4.60 -2.91 4.48
C THR A 45 3.49 -3.57 3.71
N ARG A 46 2.59 -4.26 4.42
CA ARG A 46 1.56 -5.08 3.79
C ARG A 46 0.43 -5.37 4.76
N PHE A 47 -0.78 -5.42 4.24
CA PHE A 47 -1.85 -6.20 4.83
C PHE A 47 -1.59 -7.69 4.65
N ASN A 48 -1.82 -8.47 5.71
CA ASN A 48 -1.74 -9.92 5.70
C ASN A 48 -3.14 -10.49 5.94
N GLU A 49 -3.71 -11.09 4.90
CA GLU A 49 -5.06 -11.66 4.96
C GLU A 49 -5.19 -12.81 5.95
N ALA A 50 -4.13 -13.60 6.14
CA ALA A 50 -4.16 -14.79 6.97
C ALA A 50 -4.44 -14.47 8.46
N ASP A 51 -4.03 -13.28 8.92
CA ASP A 51 -4.25 -12.84 10.29
C ASP A 51 -4.96 -11.48 10.40
N GLY A 52 -5.36 -10.89 9.27
CA GLY A 52 -6.11 -9.64 9.19
C GLY A 52 -5.34 -8.42 9.72
N LYS A 53 -4.00 -8.44 9.67
CA LYS A 53 -3.15 -7.37 10.25
C LYS A 53 -2.30 -6.68 9.20
N VAL A 54 -2.01 -5.41 9.45
CA VAL A 54 -0.99 -4.68 8.70
C VAL A 54 0.36 -4.80 9.40
N TYR A 55 1.36 -5.24 8.65
CA TYR A 55 2.76 -5.29 9.05
C TYR A 55 3.48 -4.09 8.48
N LEU A 56 4.27 -3.40 9.32
CA LEU A 56 5.10 -2.28 8.92
C LEU A 56 6.45 -2.78 8.40
N GLY A 57 6.83 -2.37 7.19
CA GLY A 57 8.12 -2.62 6.58
C GLY A 57 8.95 -1.36 6.36
N ALA A 58 10.20 -1.56 5.96
CA ALA A 58 11.12 -0.49 5.56
C ALA A 58 10.60 0.30 4.36
N ASP A 59 9.90 -0.37 3.46
CA ASP A 59 9.31 0.22 2.26
C ASP A 59 8.13 1.16 2.55
N VAL A 60 7.74 1.41 3.80
CA VAL A 60 6.71 2.42 4.10
C VAL A 60 7.12 3.82 3.60
N PHE A 61 8.43 4.09 3.50
CA PHE A 61 8.96 5.34 2.93
C PHE A 61 9.22 5.22 1.42
N PRO A 62 9.07 6.34 0.69
CA PRO A 62 9.39 6.36 -0.73
C PRO A 62 10.86 6.03 -0.98
N GLY A 63 11.14 5.56 -2.19
CA GLY A 63 12.48 5.19 -2.63
C GLY A 63 12.88 5.85 -3.95
N PRO A 64 13.98 5.41 -4.56
CA PRO A 64 14.48 5.98 -5.82
C PRO A 64 13.69 5.54 -7.05
N GLY A 65 12.69 4.67 -6.92
CA GLY A 65 11.83 4.24 -8.02
C GLY A 65 10.96 5.37 -8.59
N VAL A 66 10.60 5.24 -9.87
CA VAL A 66 9.91 6.31 -10.62
C VAL A 66 8.38 6.17 -10.64
N GLY A 67 7.86 4.92 -10.65
CA GLY A 67 6.41 4.65 -10.65
C GLY A 67 5.68 5.24 -9.43
N ALA A 68 4.39 5.50 -9.57
CA ALA A 68 3.56 6.18 -8.57
C ALA A 68 3.61 5.48 -7.21
N ASN A 69 3.53 4.14 -7.20
CA ASN A 69 3.70 3.33 -5.99
C ASN A 69 5.00 3.64 -5.23
N HIS A 70 6.11 3.91 -5.94
CA HIS A 70 7.40 4.15 -5.31
C HIS A 70 7.51 5.53 -4.66
N ARG A 71 6.66 6.47 -5.08
CA ARG A 71 6.64 7.86 -4.60
C ARG A 71 5.68 8.09 -3.45
N LEU A 72 4.77 7.14 -3.16
CA LEU A 72 3.81 7.26 -2.07
C LEU A 72 4.51 7.64 -0.77
N SER A 73 4.00 8.67 -0.10
CA SER A 73 4.45 9.06 1.22
C SER A 73 4.16 7.95 2.24
N MET A 74 4.73 8.07 3.44
CA MET A 74 4.39 7.19 4.56
C MET A 74 2.88 7.23 4.87
N MET A 75 2.24 8.40 4.77
CA MET A 75 0.81 8.54 5.01
C MET A 75 -0.01 7.80 3.94
N ALA A 76 0.30 8.02 2.67
CA ALA A 76 -0.40 7.39 1.55
C ALA A 76 -0.21 5.86 1.55
N CYS A 77 1.02 5.39 1.81
CA CYS A 77 1.32 3.96 1.89
C CYS A 77 0.57 3.28 3.04
N LEU A 78 0.50 3.89 4.22
CA LEU A 78 -0.28 3.34 5.33
C LEU A 78 -1.79 3.40 5.07
N ALA A 79 -2.28 4.45 4.40
CA ALA A 79 -3.69 4.53 4.00
C ALA A 79 -4.06 3.43 2.97
N HIS A 80 -3.15 3.08 2.06
CA HIS A 80 -3.32 1.96 1.13
C HIS A 80 -3.51 0.64 1.88
N GLU A 81 -2.63 0.32 2.83
CA GLU A 81 -2.75 -0.92 3.60
C GLU A 81 -3.98 -0.94 4.53
N LEU A 82 -4.39 0.23 5.04
CA LEU A 82 -5.65 0.35 5.78
C LEU A 82 -6.84 0.02 4.87
N ALA A 83 -6.85 0.49 3.62
CA ALA A 83 -7.92 0.21 2.69
C ALA A 83 -8.03 -1.30 2.38
N HIS A 84 -6.92 -2.04 2.25
CA HIS A 84 -6.97 -3.50 2.19
C HIS A 84 -7.68 -4.09 3.42
N ALA A 85 -7.29 -3.64 4.62
CA ALA A 85 -7.87 -4.14 5.87
C ALA A 85 -9.36 -3.78 6.03
N GLU A 86 -9.80 -2.64 5.52
CA GLU A 86 -11.21 -2.21 5.51
C GLU A 86 -12.04 -3.01 4.51
N ARG A 87 -11.51 -3.24 3.30
CA ARG A 87 -12.16 -4.06 2.27
C ARG A 87 -12.34 -5.50 2.72
N ALA A 88 -11.33 -6.07 3.39
CA ALA A 88 -11.40 -7.43 3.93
C ALA A 88 -12.53 -7.59 4.97
N GLU A 89 -12.73 -6.60 5.85
CA GLU A 89 -13.82 -6.63 6.84
C GLU A 89 -15.23 -6.57 6.22
N LEU A 90 -15.33 -6.04 4.99
CA LEU A 90 -16.56 -6.00 4.24
C LEU A 90 -16.78 -7.25 3.37
N GLU A 91 -15.89 -8.25 3.48
CA GLU A 91 -15.90 -9.48 2.69
C GLU A 91 -15.85 -9.23 1.17
N PHE A 92 -15.25 -8.09 0.75
CA PHE A 92 -15.02 -7.75 -0.66
C PHE A 92 -13.70 -8.35 -1.18
N GLU A 93 -13.50 -9.64 -0.96
CA GLU A 93 -12.29 -10.33 -1.42
C GLU A 93 -12.25 -10.43 -2.96
N ARG A 94 -11.06 -10.23 -3.53
CA ARG A 94 -10.78 -10.39 -4.96
C ARG A 94 -9.79 -11.54 -5.16
N PRO A 95 -9.79 -12.19 -6.34
CA PRO A 95 -8.71 -13.10 -6.68
C PRO A 95 -7.36 -12.39 -6.62
N LEU A 96 -6.44 -12.92 -5.83
CA LEU A 96 -5.07 -12.41 -5.70
C LEU A 96 -4.09 -13.05 -6.68
N SER A 97 -4.58 -13.93 -7.56
CA SER A 97 -3.77 -14.49 -8.63
C SER A 97 -3.43 -13.39 -9.63
N TRP A 98 -2.20 -13.41 -10.14
CA TRP A 98 -1.84 -12.56 -11.27
C TRP A 98 -2.65 -12.95 -12.52
N PRO A 99 -3.13 -11.99 -13.33
CA PRO A 99 -2.98 -10.54 -13.19
C PRO A 99 -4.04 -9.86 -12.31
N ASP A 100 -5.07 -10.57 -11.83
CA ASP A 100 -6.21 -9.98 -11.11
C ASP A 100 -5.84 -9.24 -9.81
N ASN A 101 -4.73 -9.59 -9.17
CA ASN A 101 -4.19 -8.82 -8.05
C ASN A 101 -3.93 -7.35 -8.41
N LEU A 102 -3.60 -7.03 -9.68
CA LEU A 102 -3.44 -5.64 -10.12
C LEU A 102 -4.75 -4.85 -10.03
N ARG A 103 -5.90 -5.49 -10.25
CA ARG A 103 -7.20 -4.83 -10.05
C ARG A 103 -7.49 -4.60 -8.59
N ASP A 104 -7.13 -5.54 -7.72
CA ASP A 104 -7.31 -5.36 -6.29
C ASP A 104 -6.44 -4.22 -5.74
N GLU A 105 -5.16 -4.17 -6.13
CA GLU A 105 -4.25 -3.06 -5.81
C GLU A 105 -4.80 -1.72 -6.32
N ALA A 106 -5.31 -1.69 -7.56
CA ALA A 106 -5.89 -0.48 -8.13
C ALA A 106 -7.14 0.01 -7.36
N GLU A 107 -8.04 -0.91 -7.03
CA GLU A 107 -9.26 -0.60 -6.27
C GLU A 107 -8.90 -0.13 -4.85
N THR A 108 -7.88 -0.74 -4.25
CA THR A 108 -7.35 -0.36 -2.94
C THR A 108 -6.74 1.04 -2.96
N SER A 109 -5.88 1.35 -3.94
CA SER A 109 -5.30 2.69 -4.06
C SER A 109 -6.37 3.75 -4.30
N LEU A 110 -7.38 3.46 -5.14
CA LEU A 110 -8.53 4.35 -5.33
C LEU A 110 -9.30 4.56 -4.03
N HIS A 111 -9.61 3.48 -3.30
CA HIS A 111 -10.30 3.56 -2.01
C HIS A 111 -9.50 4.44 -1.03
N ALA A 112 -8.22 4.16 -0.86
CA ALA A 112 -7.34 4.90 0.03
C ALA A 112 -7.27 6.39 -0.32
N SER A 113 -7.34 6.75 -1.61
CA SER A 113 -7.31 8.15 -2.08
C SER A 113 -8.45 9.01 -1.53
N PHE A 114 -9.55 8.41 -1.05
CA PHE A 114 -10.66 9.14 -0.44
C PHE A 114 -10.48 9.37 1.06
N HIS A 115 -9.45 8.81 1.71
CA HIS A 115 -9.24 8.96 3.15
C HIS A 115 -9.11 10.44 3.55
N PRO A 116 -9.83 10.93 4.58
CA PRO A 116 -9.97 12.37 4.86
C PRO A 116 -8.65 13.06 5.26
N ASP A 117 -7.75 12.35 5.94
CA ASP A 117 -6.48 12.93 6.42
C ASP A 117 -5.36 13.04 5.36
N LEU A 118 -5.62 12.62 4.11
CA LEU A 118 -4.64 12.71 3.03
C LEU A 118 -4.56 14.10 2.41
N SER A 119 -3.32 14.51 2.09
CA SER A 119 -3.06 15.71 1.29
C SER A 119 -3.42 15.52 -0.17
N ASP A 120 -3.65 16.60 -0.92
CA ASP A 120 -3.97 16.52 -2.36
C ASP A 120 -2.90 15.76 -3.17
N ARG A 121 -1.64 15.89 -2.76
CA ARG A 121 -0.53 15.14 -3.37
C ARG A 121 -0.66 13.64 -3.11
N ASP A 122 -0.91 13.23 -1.87
CA ASP A 122 -1.08 11.82 -1.52
C ASP A 122 -2.24 11.19 -2.30
N ARG A 123 -3.36 11.92 -2.43
CA ARG A 123 -4.50 11.48 -3.22
C ARG A 123 -4.14 11.30 -4.69
N THR A 124 -3.41 12.26 -5.25
CA THR A 124 -2.98 12.21 -6.66
C THR A 124 -2.05 11.03 -6.90
N ASP A 125 -1.02 10.83 -6.06
CA ASP A 125 -0.09 9.71 -6.21
C ASP A 125 -0.81 8.34 -6.07
N LEU A 126 -1.84 8.22 -5.21
CA LEU A 126 -2.66 7.00 -5.12
C LEU A 126 -3.54 6.76 -6.35
N VAL A 127 -4.14 7.81 -6.92
CA VAL A 127 -4.90 7.71 -8.18
C VAL A 127 -3.99 7.33 -9.34
N GLU A 128 -2.78 7.88 -9.39
CA GLU A 128 -1.78 7.49 -10.37
C GLU A 128 -1.32 6.04 -10.20
N ASP A 129 -1.11 5.56 -8.97
CA ASP A 129 -0.80 4.13 -8.71
C ASP A 129 -1.92 3.25 -9.24
N ALA A 130 -3.18 3.55 -8.91
CA ALA A 130 -4.32 2.82 -9.44
C ALA A 130 -4.35 2.78 -10.98
N ASN A 131 -4.07 3.91 -11.63
CA ASN A 131 -4.03 4.00 -13.08
C ASN A 131 -2.88 3.15 -13.67
N GLU A 132 -1.68 3.21 -13.09
CA GLU A 132 -0.54 2.38 -13.51
C GLU A 132 -0.86 0.88 -13.41
N ARG A 133 -1.51 0.44 -12.32
CA ARG A 133 -1.95 -0.95 -12.12
C ARG A 133 -2.98 -1.40 -13.17
N LEU A 134 -3.95 -0.54 -13.49
CA LEU A 134 -4.97 -0.86 -14.51
C LEU A 134 -4.38 -0.92 -15.92
N ILE A 135 -3.43 -0.03 -16.24
CA ILE A 135 -2.69 -0.08 -17.51
C ILE A 135 -1.93 -1.39 -17.62
N GLU A 136 -1.24 -1.81 -16.56
CA GLU A 136 -0.52 -3.08 -16.52
C GLU A 136 -1.47 -4.27 -16.67
N TRP A 137 -2.59 -4.28 -15.94
CA TRP A 137 -3.60 -5.35 -16.02
C TRP A 137 -4.16 -5.50 -17.44
N LEU A 138 -4.51 -4.39 -18.09
CA LEU A 138 -4.97 -4.37 -19.48
C LEU A 138 -3.91 -4.89 -20.45
N ALA A 139 -2.63 -4.58 -20.23
CA ALA A 139 -1.55 -5.07 -21.06
C ALA A 139 -1.41 -6.60 -20.97
N GLN A 140 -1.43 -7.16 -19.75
CA GLN A 140 -1.31 -8.61 -19.53
C GLN A 140 -2.48 -9.39 -20.17
N ASN A 141 -3.71 -8.91 -20.00
CA ASN A 141 -4.89 -9.57 -20.58
C ASN A 141 -4.96 -9.47 -22.11
N ARG A 142 -4.40 -8.42 -22.71
CA ARG A 142 -4.32 -8.31 -24.19
C ARG A 142 -3.31 -9.27 -24.79
N THR A 143 -2.29 -9.68 -24.03
CA THR A 143 -1.31 -10.66 -24.49
C THR A 143 -1.89 -12.09 -24.50
N GLU A 144 -2.77 -12.41 -23.55
CA GLU A 144 -3.42 -13.73 -23.49
C GLU A 144 -4.44 -13.98 -24.60
N VAL A 145 -5.12 -12.95 -25.12
CA VAL A 145 -6.10 -13.09 -26.22
C VAL A 145 -5.44 -13.30 -27.59
N ASN A 146 -4.12 -13.09 -27.70
CA ASN A 146 -3.36 -13.23 -28.95
C ASN A 146 -2.52 -14.53 -29.03
N LEU A 147 -2.81 -15.51 -28.16
CA LEU A 147 -2.27 -16.88 -28.20
C LEU A 147 -3.39 -17.89 -28.46
#